data_AF-J4I0V6-F1
#
_entry.id   AF-J4I0V6-F1
#
_cell.length_a   1.000
_cell.length_b   1.000
_cell.length_c   1.000
_cell.angle_alpha   90.00
_cell.angle_beta   90.00
_cell.angle_gamma   90.00
#
_symmetry.space_group_name_H-M   'P 1'
#
loop_
_entity.id
_entity.type
_entity.pdbx_description
1 polymer ?
#
loop_
_entity_poly.entity_id
_entity_poly.type
_entity_poly.pdbx_seq_one_letter_code
_entity_poly.pdbx_strand_id
1 'polypeptide(L)'
;MQTNAEQSSSPPSSPQLSPRDLAHVDGALHMHTIDDSSLQARPAPFAAGGTRLKEFDQSAVSSRIPSGTATPPISVVGIGNKVAKPDYSEAKIVVATVGLPARGKSYLSNKLMRYLKWLEYDVKVFNVGQLRRSRARQLALTTGQRGSHNADYFSHQNAEATKLRDKLAEDSLEMLIQWLKDGGNVGIHDATNSTRSRRQKIERRVAKEKGIVVIFLESVCDDPAVIAANVALKVSSGDPDYKDMSPEMAKADFLRRIKAYESVYETITEPHLSYLKIINVGNQVTMNHIRGYLQSRIAFYLMNLHLKPRSIFMSRHGESQYNVEGKIGGDSPLSKRGMAYARALPALITDNIGDAELTVWTSTLQRTIQTAQLLTYNKLTWKSLDELDAGVCDGMTYEEIEQAYPEDFANRDEDKFNYRYRGGESYRDVVVRLEPVIMELERQENILIIGHQAILRCLYAYFHNLTQADLPYIKIPLHTVIKLTPKAYGCDEERYTLPIQAVDTHRPKPRATKQPDDIPQTTSRREYYADPIVA
;
A
#
# COMPACT_ATOMS: atom_id res chain seq x y z
N MET A 1 -19.93 -7.21 -62.65
CA MET A 1 -19.23 -6.35 -63.63
C MET A 1 -18.88 -5.04 -62.94
N GLN A 2 -17.70 -4.53 -63.24
CA GLN A 2 -17.01 -3.35 -62.70
C GLN A 2 -16.31 -3.50 -61.35
N THR A 3 -15.04 -3.87 -61.51
CA THR A 3 -13.84 -3.71 -60.70
C THR A 3 -13.62 -2.28 -60.23
N ASN A 4 -13.05 -2.08 -59.03
CA ASN A 4 -11.98 -1.11 -58.84
C ASN A 4 -11.10 -1.45 -57.63
N ALA A 5 -9.82 -1.17 -57.81
CA ALA A 5 -8.66 -1.69 -57.10
C ALA A 5 -8.28 -0.90 -55.83
N GLU A 6 -7.36 -1.53 -55.11
CA GLU A 6 -6.63 -1.17 -53.89
C GLU A 6 -6.18 0.30 -53.76
N GLN A 7 -6.11 0.77 -52.51
CA GLN A 7 -4.99 1.60 -52.04
C GLN A 7 -4.78 1.41 -50.53
N SER A 8 -3.69 0.73 -50.18
CA SER A 8 -3.13 0.60 -48.82
C SER A 8 -2.32 1.86 -48.46
N SER A 9 -2.62 2.50 -47.34
CA SER A 9 -1.84 3.65 -46.83
C SER A 9 -0.73 3.19 -45.88
N SER A 10 0.53 3.46 -46.23
CA SER A 10 1.73 3.37 -45.38
C SER A 10 1.85 4.56 -44.41
N PRO A 11 2.57 4.42 -43.27
CA PRO A 11 2.71 5.47 -42.26
C PRO A 11 3.72 6.56 -42.70
N PRO A 12 3.63 7.79 -42.16
CA PRO A 12 4.50 8.89 -42.58
C PRO A 12 5.93 8.73 -42.02
N SER A 13 6.92 8.96 -42.88
CA SER A 13 8.33 9.03 -42.53
C SER A 13 8.67 10.34 -41.79
N SER A 14 9.48 10.25 -40.74
CA SER A 14 10.07 11.40 -40.03
C SER A 14 10.95 12.25 -40.96
N PRO A 15 11.02 13.59 -40.80
CA PRO A 15 11.87 14.43 -41.64
C PRO A 15 13.35 14.27 -41.25
N GLN A 16 14.23 14.15 -42.24
CA GLN A 16 15.69 14.23 -42.06
C GLN A 16 16.12 15.70 -41.99
N LEU A 17 16.97 16.03 -41.01
CA LEU A 17 17.55 17.36 -40.82
C LEU A 17 18.58 17.67 -41.91
N SER A 18 18.65 18.93 -42.34
CA SER A 18 19.57 19.38 -43.39
C SER A 18 20.97 19.67 -42.82
N PRO A 19 22.04 19.68 -43.65
CA PRO A 19 23.38 20.07 -43.22
C PRO A 19 23.50 21.49 -42.64
N ARG A 20 22.51 22.37 -42.90
CA ARG A 20 22.42 23.70 -42.28
C ARG A 20 21.90 23.65 -40.83
N ASP A 21 21.10 22.64 -40.48
CA ASP A 21 20.53 22.48 -39.14
C ASP A 21 21.56 21.94 -38.13
N LEU A 22 22.61 21.25 -38.62
CA LEU A 22 23.73 20.78 -37.79
C LEU A 22 24.76 21.87 -37.48
N ALA A 23 24.86 22.93 -38.30
CA ALA A 23 25.82 24.02 -38.10
C ALA A 23 25.39 25.02 -37.01
N HIS A 24 24.14 25.00 -36.56
CA HIS A 24 23.64 25.85 -35.47
C HIS A 24 23.81 25.24 -34.07
N VAL A 25 24.27 23.98 -33.97
CA VAL A 25 24.52 23.31 -32.68
C VAL A 25 25.98 23.51 -32.20
N ASP A 26 26.91 23.85 -33.10
CA ASP A 26 28.34 24.07 -32.76
C ASP A 26 28.68 25.50 -32.33
N GLY A 27 27.72 26.45 -32.38
CA GLY A 27 27.97 27.88 -32.16
C GLY A 27 27.75 28.43 -30.74
N ALA A 28 27.40 27.60 -29.76
CA ALA A 28 26.95 28.07 -28.43
C ALA A 28 27.77 27.54 -27.23
N LEU A 29 29.05 27.23 -27.42
CA LEU A 29 30.00 26.95 -26.34
C LEU A 29 31.31 27.72 -26.53
N HIS A 30 31.25 29.05 -26.47
CA HIS A 30 32.43 29.89 -26.27
C HIS A 30 32.15 30.94 -25.18
N MET A 31 32.63 30.66 -23.96
CA MET A 31 32.91 31.67 -22.95
C MET A 31 34.27 31.40 -22.29
N HIS A 32 35.17 32.37 -22.49
CA HIS A 32 36.24 32.87 -21.63
C HIS A 32 37.30 31.92 -21.07
N THR A 33 38.48 32.01 -21.69
CA THR A 33 39.80 31.74 -21.13
C THR A 33 40.08 32.65 -19.91
N ILE A 34 40.41 32.04 -18.77
CA ILE A 34 41.10 32.68 -17.63
C ILE A 34 42.38 31.87 -17.37
N ASP A 35 43.47 32.60 -17.11
CA ASP A 35 44.88 32.18 -16.98
C ASP A 35 45.16 30.93 -16.13
N ASP A 36 46.05 30.10 -16.66
CA ASP A 36 46.56 28.87 -16.07
C ASP A 36 47.95 29.14 -15.44
N SER A 37 48.00 29.61 -14.19
CA SER A 37 49.24 29.62 -13.39
C SER A 37 48.98 29.64 -11.88
N SER A 38 48.15 28.73 -11.38
CA SER A 38 48.26 28.20 -10.01
C SER A 38 47.18 27.15 -9.79
N LEU A 39 47.58 25.88 -9.65
CA LEU A 39 46.92 24.79 -8.91
C LEU A 39 47.52 23.44 -9.37
N GLN A 40 48.72 23.14 -8.88
CA GLN A 40 49.25 21.77 -8.88
C GLN A 40 48.53 20.97 -7.78
N ALA A 41 47.54 20.16 -8.16
CA ALA A 41 47.19 18.87 -7.54
C ALA A 41 46.05 18.20 -8.32
N ARG A 42 46.36 17.15 -9.11
CA ARG A 42 45.33 16.27 -9.70
C ARG A 42 44.96 15.17 -8.71
N PRO A 43 43.67 14.88 -8.45
CA PRO A 43 43.27 13.69 -7.71
C PRO A 43 43.49 12.42 -8.55
N ALA A 44 44.05 11.38 -7.94
CA ALA A 44 44.35 10.11 -8.60
C ALA A 44 43.05 9.34 -8.96
N PRO A 45 42.99 8.65 -10.12
CA PRO A 45 41.83 7.88 -10.51
C PRO A 45 41.70 6.59 -9.69
N PHE A 46 40.51 6.33 -9.14
CA PHE A 46 40.15 5.06 -8.51
C PHE A 46 39.90 4.00 -9.58
N ALA A 47 40.96 3.34 -10.04
CA ALA A 47 40.87 2.20 -10.97
C ALA A 47 40.83 0.87 -10.19
N ALA A 48 39.95 -0.03 -10.60
CA ALA A 48 39.89 -1.40 -10.11
C ALA A 48 41.23 -2.11 -10.39
N GLY A 49 42.04 -2.31 -9.35
CA GLY A 49 43.36 -2.94 -9.43
C GLY A 49 44.52 -2.17 -8.77
N GLY A 50 44.28 -0.98 -8.22
CA GLY A 50 45.31 -0.19 -7.53
C GLY A 50 45.80 -0.79 -6.20
N THR A 51 47.06 -0.50 -5.84
CA THR A 51 47.77 -0.99 -4.65
C THR A 51 47.07 -0.74 -3.32
N ARG A 52 46.25 0.32 -3.19
CA ARG A 52 45.43 0.59 -1.99
C ARG A 52 44.30 -0.41 -1.75
N LEU A 53 43.81 -1.11 -2.78
CA LEU A 53 42.81 -2.18 -2.61
C LEU A 53 43.45 -3.45 -2.03
N LYS A 54 44.75 -3.69 -2.30
CA LYS A 54 45.52 -4.82 -1.76
C LYS A 54 45.90 -4.62 -0.29
N GLU A 55 46.09 -3.38 0.16
CA GLU A 55 46.31 -3.06 1.58
C GLU A 55 45.03 -3.24 2.41
N PHE A 56 43.85 -2.98 1.84
CA PHE A 56 42.56 -3.27 2.48
C PHE A 56 42.33 -4.77 2.67
N ASP A 57 42.68 -5.60 1.68
CA ASP A 57 42.49 -7.05 1.72
C ASP A 57 43.42 -7.74 2.75
N GLN A 58 44.63 -7.21 2.99
CA GLN A 58 45.56 -7.76 3.99
C GLN A 58 45.15 -7.48 5.44
N SER A 59 44.41 -6.39 5.69
CA SER A 59 43.86 -6.11 7.04
C SER A 59 42.66 -7.01 7.40
N ALA A 60 42.01 -7.62 6.41
CA ALA A 60 40.90 -8.57 6.62
C ALA A 60 41.37 -10.02 6.88
N VAL A 61 42.66 -10.32 6.70
CA VAL A 61 43.23 -11.68 6.90
C VAL A 61 43.76 -11.89 8.33
N SER A 62 44.07 -10.82 9.07
CA SER A 62 44.59 -10.92 10.46
C SER A 62 43.53 -11.20 11.54
N SER A 63 42.25 -11.37 11.18
CA SER A 63 41.16 -11.63 12.14
C SER A 63 40.71 -13.11 12.20
N ARG A 64 41.43 -14.03 11.54
CA ARG A 64 41.16 -15.48 11.63
C ARG A 64 42.15 -16.18 12.56
N ILE A 65 41.95 -16.02 13.86
CA ILE A 65 42.52 -16.92 14.88
C ILE A 65 41.35 -17.72 15.48
N PRO A 66 41.35 -19.06 15.38
CA PRO A 66 40.34 -19.89 16.02
C PRO A 66 40.67 -20.04 17.51
N SER A 67 39.94 -19.36 18.40
CA SER A 67 40.01 -19.63 19.83
C SER A 67 39.05 -20.76 20.19
N GLY A 68 39.60 -21.96 20.42
CA GLY A 68 38.88 -23.03 21.10
C GLY A 68 38.77 -22.76 22.60
N THR A 69 37.55 -22.78 23.13
CA THR A 69 37.08 -23.41 24.38
C THR A 69 35.78 -22.77 24.84
N ALA A 70 34.90 -23.60 25.41
CA ALA A 70 33.56 -23.25 25.85
C ALA A 70 33.60 -22.40 27.12
N THR A 71 33.10 -21.16 27.01
CA THR A 71 32.70 -20.34 28.15
C THR A 71 31.33 -19.77 27.80
N PRO A 72 30.30 -19.90 28.67
CA PRO A 72 29.02 -19.26 28.40
C PRO A 72 29.24 -17.74 28.27
N PRO A 73 28.56 -17.07 27.32
CA PRO A 73 28.70 -15.63 27.17
C PRO A 73 28.30 -14.93 28.47
N ILE A 74 29.11 -13.94 28.87
CA ILE A 74 28.85 -13.07 30.02
C ILE A 74 27.47 -12.44 29.83
N SER A 75 26.61 -12.54 30.85
CA SER A 75 25.25 -11.98 30.84
C SER A 75 25.31 -10.46 30.71
N VAL A 76 25.12 -9.97 29.48
CA VAL A 76 24.89 -8.56 29.22
C VAL A 76 23.38 -8.33 29.34
N VAL A 77 22.99 -7.45 30.27
CA VAL A 77 21.62 -6.98 30.50
C VAL A 77 21.12 -6.26 29.22
N GLY A 78 19.98 -6.67 28.69
CA GLY A 78 19.32 -6.19 27.46
C GLY A 78 20.12 -6.35 26.15
N ILE A 79 19.77 -7.31 25.29
CA ILE A 79 20.42 -7.51 23.98
C ILE A 79 19.64 -6.95 22.78
N GLY A 80 18.32 -6.87 22.83
CA GLY A 80 17.44 -6.26 21.83
C GLY A 80 17.02 -4.83 22.20
N ASN A 81 16.63 -4.05 21.18
CA ASN A 81 16.22 -2.66 21.34
C ASN A 81 14.80 -2.43 20.79
N LYS A 82 14.07 -1.48 21.35
CA LYS A 82 12.80 -1.00 20.76
C LYS A 82 13.13 -0.05 19.60
N VAL A 83 12.60 -0.33 18.42
CA VAL A 83 12.77 0.55 17.26
C VAL A 83 11.83 1.74 17.41
N ALA A 84 12.41 2.95 17.47
CA ALA A 84 11.63 4.17 17.46
C ALA A 84 10.92 4.33 16.12
N LYS A 85 9.66 4.80 16.18
CA LYS A 85 8.92 5.20 14.99
C LYS A 85 9.68 6.35 14.30
N PRO A 86 9.92 6.30 12.98
CA PRO A 86 10.47 7.43 12.27
C PRO A 86 9.59 8.66 12.46
N ASP A 87 10.20 9.83 12.69
CA ASP A 87 9.43 11.05 12.87
C ASP A 87 8.85 11.52 11.53
N TYR A 88 7.55 11.26 11.37
CA TYR A 88 6.77 11.74 10.23
C TYR A 88 5.94 12.98 10.58
N SER A 89 6.07 13.54 11.80
CA SER A 89 5.18 14.57 12.36
C SER A 89 5.13 15.85 11.53
N GLU A 90 6.19 16.16 10.77
CA GLU A 90 6.26 17.38 9.95
C GLU A 90 5.44 17.28 8.65
N ALA A 91 5.15 16.07 8.15
CA ALA A 91 4.44 15.91 6.90
C ALA A 91 2.92 16.05 7.11
N LYS A 92 2.37 17.22 6.75
CA LYS A 92 0.92 17.51 6.79
C LYS A 92 0.37 17.72 5.38
N ILE A 93 -0.37 16.73 4.87
CA ILE A 93 -0.89 16.75 3.49
C ILE A 93 -2.42 16.65 3.49
N VAL A 94 -3.07 17.56 2.77
CA VAL A 94 -4.47 17.44 2.33
C VAL A 94 -4.49 16.80 0.95
N VAL A 95 -5.10 15.62 0.82
CA VAL A 95 -5.37 15.00 -0.48
C VAL A 95 -6.82 15.29 -0.85
N ALA A 96 -7.05 16.24 -1.75
CA ALA A 96 -8.39 16.60 -2.21
C ALA A 96 -8.75 15.81 -3.47
N THR A 97 -9.71 14.88 -3.38
CA THR A 97 -10.11 14.09 -4.55
C THR A 97 -10.91 14.93 -5.53
N VAL A 98 -10.74 14.69 -6.83
CA VAL A 98 -11.44 15.37 -7.93
C VAL A 98 -11.99 14.31 -8.89
N GLY A 99 -13.21 14.52 -9.38
CA GLY A 99 -13.80 13.68 -10.43
C GLY A 99 -15.27 13.35 -10.22
N LEU A 100 -15.89 12.83 -11.27
CA LEU A 100 -17.32 12.51 -11.29
C LEU A 100 -17.69 11.38 -10.31
N PRO A 101 -18.96 11.28 -9.87
CA PRO A 101 -19.43 10.11 -9.13
C PRO A 101 -19.15 8.81 -9.90
N ALA A 102 -18.95 7.71 -9.16
CA ALA A 102 -18.67 6.36 -9.71
C ALA A 102 -17.37 6.19 -10.51
N ARG A 103 -16.43 7.14 -10.44
CA ARG A 103 -15.12 7.05 -11.14
C ARG A 103 -13.97 6.51 -10.28
N GLY A 104 -14.25 5.85 -9.15
CA GLY A 104 -13.19 5.21 -8.35
C GLY A 104 -12.48 6.10 -7.30
N LYS A 105 -12.91 7.34 -7.06
CA LYS A 105 -12.32 8.21 -6.02
C LYS A 105 -12.21 7.53 -4.65
N SER A 106 -13.32 7.03 -4.10
CA SER A 106 -13.31 6.36 -2.80
C SER A 106 -12.48 5.07 -2.79
N TYR A 107 -12.34 4.39 -3.94
CA TYR A 107 -11.43 3.24 -4.08
C TYR A 107 -9.97 3.69 -3.90
N LEU A 108 -9.54 4.71 -4.64
CA LEU A 108 -8.20 5.27 -4.53
C LEU A 108 -7.92 5.82 -3.13
N SER A 109 -8.88 6.54 -2.53
CA SER A 109 -8.77 7.04 -1.15
C SER A 109 -8.56 5.93 -0.13
N ASN A 110 -9.32 4.84 -0.22
CA ASN A 110 -9.22 3.73 0.73
C ASN A 110 -7.92 2.93 0.54
N LYS A 111 -7.52 2.66 -0.71
CA LYS A 111 -6.24 2.04 -1.04
C LYS A 111 -5.08 2.86 -0.50
N LEU A 112 -5.08 4.17 -0.76
CA LEU A 112 -4.05 5.09 -0.28
C LEU A 112 -4.00 5.14 1.25
N MET A 113 -5.15 5.25 1.91
CA MET A 113 -5.23 5.24 3.37
C MET A 113 -4.61 3.96 3.94
N ARG A 114 -4.99 2.79 3.42
CA ARG A 114 -4.49 1.49 3.88
C ARG A 114 -2.98 1.38 3.73
N TYR A 115 -2.45 1.80 2.57
CA TYR A 115 -1.02 1.81 2.30
C TYR A 115 -0.25 2.71 3.26
N LEU A 116 -0.68 3.96 3.43
CA LEU A 116 0.01 4.90 4.30
C LEU A 116 -0.10 4.52 5.78
N LYS A 117 -1.24 3.97 6.23
CA LYS A 117 -1.38 3.42 7.59
C LYS A 117 -0.47 2.23 7.84
N TRP A 118 -0.33 1.35 6.85
CA TRP A 118 0.60 0.22 6.93
C TRP A 118 2.05 0.70 7.07
N LEU A 119 2.41 1.81 6.41
CA LEU A 119 3.67 2.54 6.61
C LEU A 119 3.69 3.47 7.84
N GLU A 120 2.70 3.35 8.71
CA GLU A 120 2.60 4.05 10.00
C GLU A 120 2.35 5.56 9.96
N TYR A 121 1.98 6.11 8.80
CA TYR A 121 1.41 7.46 8.76
C TYR A 121 0.02 7.46 9.39
N ASP A 122 -0.27 8.51 10.15
CA ASP A 122 -1.63 8.76 10.59
C ASP A 122 -2.44 9.36 9.44
N VAL A 123 -3.44 8.62 8.98
CA VAL A 123 -4.24 8.95 7.80
C VAL A 123 -5.72 8.81 8.07
N LYS A 124 -6.50 9.80 7.65
CA LYS A 124 -7.96 9.83 7.85
C LYS A 124 -8.69 10.33 6.61
N VAL A 125 -9.81 9.68 6.29
CA VAL A 125 -10.69 10.05 5.17
C VAL A 125 -11.86 10.88 5.70
N PHE A 126 -12.04 12.07 5.15
CA PHE A 126 -13.14 12.99 5.42
C PHE A 126 -14.08 12.98 4.21
N ASN A 127 -15.12 12.14 4.28
CA ASN A 127 -16.07 11.98 3.19
C ASN A 127 -17.26 12.94 3.33
N VAL A 128 -17.35 13.90 2.41
CA VAL A 128 -18.39 14.95 2.44
C VAL A 128 -19.79 14.35 2.29
N GLY A 129 -19.94 13.26 1.53
CA GLY A 129 -21.21 12.55 1.37
C GLY A 129 -21.71 11.94 2.68
N GLN A 130 -20.82 11.44 3.53
CA GLN A 130 -21.19 10.92 4.85
C GLN A 130 -21.44 11.99 5.87
N LEU A 131 -20.66 13.07 5.85
CA LEU A 131 -20.96 14.22 6.70
C LEU A 131 -22.36 14.75 6.41
N ARG A 132 -22.73 14.89 5.12
CA ARG A 132 -24.09 15.24 4.71
C ARG A 132 -25.13 14.28 5.30
N ARG A 133 -24.93 12.97 5.13
CA ARG A 133 -25.87 11.95 5.63
C ARG A 133 -25.99 11.95 7.16
N SER A 134 -24.89 12.13 7.88
CA SER A 134 -24.90 12.18 9.34
C SER A 134 -25.62 13.42 9.86
N ARG A 135 -25.35 14.60 9.28
CA ARG A 135 -26.08 15.83 9.63
C ARG A 135 -27.57 15.76 9.29
N ALA A 136 -27.92 15.19 8.13
CA ALA A 136 -29.32 14.98 7.76
C ALA A 136 -30.05 14.04 8.72
N ARG A 137 -29.39 12.97 9.18
CA ARG A 137 -29.95 12.07 10.22
C ARG A 137 -30.13 12.79 11.55
N GLN A 138 -29.15 13.58 11.99
CA GLN A 138 -29.27 14.38 13.21
C GLN A 138 -30.40 15.39 13.12
N LEU A 139 -30.53 16.11 11.99
CA LEU A 139 -31.64 17.04 11.77
C LEU A 139 -33.00 16.34 11.79
N ALA A 140 -33.10 15.15 11.16
CA ALA A 140 -34.33 14.37 11.20
C ALA A 140 -34.69 13.89 12.63
N LEU A 141 -33.68 13.59 13.46
CA LEU A 141 -33.89 13.22 14.86
C LEU A 141 -34.30 14.42 15.73
N THR A 142 -33.76 15.62 15.48
CA THR A 142 -34.06 16.81 16.29
C THR A 142 -35.30 17.58 15.85
N THR A 143 -35.61 17.57 14.55
CA THR A 143 -36.71 18.38 13.96
C THR A 143 -37.86 17.55 13.40
N GLY A 144 -37.72 16.23 13.29
CA GLY A 144 -38.71 15.34 12.67
C GLY A 144 -38.79 15.44 11.14
N GLN A 145 -38.09 16.40 10.50
CA GLN A 145 -38.12 16.58 9.05
C GLN A 145 -37.05 15.74 8.35
N ARG A 146 -37.48 14.85 7.43
CA ARG A 146 -36.58 14.14 6.53
C ARG A 146 -36.31 14.99 5.28
N GLY A 147 -35.07 15.44 5.10
CA GLY A 147 -34.66 16.10 3.86
C GLY A 147 -34.66 15.14 2.66
N SER A 148 -35.10 15.59 1.49
CA SER A 148 -34.97 14.84 0.24
C SER A 148 -33.54 14.93 -0.29
N HIS A 149 -32.88 13.79 -0.51
CA HIS A 149 -31.54 13.68 -1.09
C HIS A 149 -31.55 13.06 -2.49
N ASN A 150 -32.59 13.35 -3.27
CA ASN A 150 -32.73 12.90 -4.66
C ASN A 150 -31.78 13.65 -5.62
N ALA A 151 -31.77 13.28 -6.91
CA ALA A 151 -30.94 13.94 -7.92
C ALA A 151 -31.07 15.48 -7.95
N ASP A 152 -32.24 16.04 -7.62
CA ASP A 152 -32.49 17.50 -7.63
C ASP A 152 -31.65 18.25 -6.60
N TYR A 153 -31.34 17.62 -5.46
CA TYR A 153 -30.39 18.15 -4.47
C TYR A 153 -28.99 18.32 -5.08
N PHE A 154 -28.63 17.50 -6.07
CA PHE A 154 -27.32 17.56 -6.71
C PHE A 154 -27.28 18.43 -7.96
N SER A 155 -28.43 18.92 -8.43
CA SER A 155 -28.50 19.84 -9.56
C SER A 155 -27.80 21.16 -9.23
N HIS A 156 -26.96 21.64 -10.14
CA HIS A 156 -26.31 22.94 -10.02
C HIS A 156 -27.26 24.13 -10.28
N GLN A 157 -28.47 23.85 -10.80
CA GLN A 157 -29.52 24.85 -10.98
C GLN A 157 -30.22 25.21 -9.65
N ASN A 158 -30.06 24.38 -8.60
CA ASN A 158 -30.58 24.65 -7.27
C ASN A 158 -29.54 25.43 -6.45
N ALA A 159 -29.72 26.75 -6.35
CA ALA A 159 -28.79 27.65 -5.65
C ALA A 159 -28.68 27.34 -4.15
N GLU A 160 -29.80 27.07 -3.49
CA GLU A 160 -29.85 26.73 -2.06
C GLU A 160 -29.14 25.40 -1.76
N ALA A 161 -29.42 24.36 -2.56
CA ALA A 161 -28.74 23.06 -2.40
C ALA A 161 -27.24 23.16 -2.72
N THR A 162 -26.85 24.02 -3.67
CA THR A 162 -25.43 24.28 -3.97
C THR A 162 -24.74 24.98 -2.80
N LYS A 163 -25.35 26.02 -2.21
CA LYS A 163 -24.83 26.71 -1.02
C LYS A 163 -24.66 25.76 0.17
N LEU A 164 -25.63 24.87 0.40
CA LEU A 164 -25.54 23.85 1.45
C LEU A 164 -24.41 22.84 1.19
N ARG A 165 -24.24 22.37 -0.06
CA ARG A 165 -23.14 21.46 -0.45
C ARG A 165 -21.77 22.13 -0.36
N ASP A 166 -21.67 23.42 -0.67
CA ASP A 166 -20.46 24.23 -0.46
C ASP A 166 -20.11 24.27 1.03
N LYS A 167 -21.07 24.65 1.88
CA LYS A 167 -20.86 24.74 3.33
C LYS A 167 -20.46 23.41 3.95
N LEU A 168 -21.08 22.30 3.54
CA LEU A 168 -20.70 20.96 4.00
C LEU A 168 -19.27 20.58 3.64
N ALA A 169 -18.82 20.93 2.42
CA ALA A 169 -17.46 20.65 1.99
C ALA A 169 -16.43 21.51 2.73
N GLU A 170 -16.77 22.78 2.99
CA GLU A 170 -15.96 23.71 3.80
C GLU A 170 -15.83 23.19 5.23
N ASP A 171 -16.93 22.84 5.90
CA ASP A 171 -16.88 22.31 7.26
C ASP A 171 -16.07 21.00 7.33
N SER A 172 -16.22 20.12 6.34
CA SER A 172 -15.41 18.90 6.24
C SER A 172 -13.92 19.19 6.05
N LEU A 173 -13.56 20.28 5.37
CA LEU A 173 -12.18 20.71 5.20
C LEU A 173 -11.61 21.30 6.49
N GLU A 174 -12.41 22.06 7.24
CA GLU A 174 -11.99 22.59 8.56
C GLU A 174 -11.71 21.46 9.55
N MET A 175 -12.60 20.45 9.63
CA MET A 175 -12.39 19.26 10.46
C MET A 175 -11.09 18.53 10.09
N LEU A 176 -10.78 18.45 8.79
CA LEU A 176 -9.56 17.84 8.28
C LEU A 176 -8.32 18.63 8.68
N ILE A 177 -8.36 19.96 8.48
CA ILE A 177 -7.25 20.85 8.84
C ILE A 177 -6.99 20.80 10.35
N GLN A 178 -8.03 20.84 11.18
CA GLN A 178 -7.89 20.75 12.63
C GLN A 178 -7.26 19.41 13.03
N TRP A 179 -7.74 18.31 12.46
CA TRP A 179 -7.16 16.99 12.73
C TRP A 179 -5.69 16.86 12.31
N LEU A 180 -5.28 17.50 11.22
CA LEU A 180 -3.86 17.57 10.83
C LEU A 180 -3.03 18.37 11.86
N LYS A 181 -3.57 19.48 12.38
CA LYS A 181 -2.93 20.27 13.45
C LYS A 181 -2.78 19.46 14.75
N ASP A 182 -3.74 18.60 15.05
CA ASP A 182 -3.75 17.77 16.26
C ASP A 182 -2.77 16.58 16.19
N GLY A 183 -2.09 16.37 15.06
CA GLY A 183 -1.04 15.36 14.93
C GLY A 183 -1.11 14.50 13.67
N GLY A 184 -2.24 14.49 12.95
CA GLY A 184 -2.41 13.67 11.76
C GLY A 184 -1.41 13.98 10.63
N ASN A 185 -1.09 13.02 9.76
CA ASN A 185 -0.13 13.23 8.66
C ASN A 185 -0.84 13.51 7.33
N VAL A 186 -1.84 12.71 6.97
CA VAL A 186 -2.53 12.83 5.68
C VAL A 186 -4.05 12.82 5.86
N GLY A 187 -4.69 13.95 5.53
CA GLY A 187 -6.13 14.08 5.50
C GLY A 187 -6.64 13.94 4.07
N ILE A 188 -7.49 12.94 3.80
CA ILE A 188 -8.08 12.74 2.47
C ILE A 188 -9.47 13.36 2.44
N HIS A 189 -9.64 14.46 1.72
CA HIS A 189 -10.93 15.11 1.49
C HIS A 189 -11.65 14.43 0.31
N ASP A 190 -12.50 13.44 0.62
CA ASP A 190 -13.24 12.64 -0.37
C ASP A 190 -14.54 13.37 -0.77
N ALA A 191 -14.44 14.11 -1.87
CA ALA A 191 -15.51 14.86 -2.51
C ALA A 191 -15.36 14.86 -4.04
N THR A 192 -16.36 15.39 -4.76
CA THR A 192 -16.27 15.49 -6.23
C THR A 192 -15.31 16.60 -6.68
N ASN A 193 -15.28 17.72 -5.95
CA ASN A 193 -14.45 18.90 -6.23
C ASN A 193 -14.36 19.24 -7.74
N SER A 194 -15.51 19.14 -8.42
CA SER A 194 -15.62 19.04 -9.88
C SER A 194 -15.44 20.36 -10.63
N THR A 195 -15.41 21.50 -9.93
CA THR A 195 -15.28 22.84 -10.53
C THR A 195 -13.96 23.49 -10.13
N ARG A 196 -13.39 24.32 -11.00
CA ARG A 196 -12.21 25.16 -10.73
C ARG A 196 -12.40 26.06 -9.50
N SER A 197 -13.57 26.69 -9.39
CA SER A 197 -13.91 27.55 -8.26
C SER A 197 -13.78 26.82 -6.91
N ARG A 198 -14.29 25.58 -6.82
CA ARG A 198 -14.16 24.77 -5.60
C ARG A 198 -12.72 24.43 -5.26
N ARG A 199 -11.91 24.02 -6.26
CA ARG A 199 -10.49 23.71 -6.04
C ARG A 199 -9.72 24.95 -5.57
N GLN A 200 -9.98 26.10 -6.16
CA GLN A 200 -9.39 27.37 -5.74
C GLN A 200 -9.77 27.75 -4.30
N LYS A 201 -11.01 27.51 -3.86
CA LYS A 201 -11.40 27.70 -2.46
C LYS A 201 -10.60 26.81 -1.51
N ILE A 202 -10.42 25.52 -1.85
CA ILE A 202 -9.63 24.57 -1.05
C ILE A 202 -8.17 25.04 -0.97
N GLU A 203 -7.54 25.36 -2.11
CA GLU A 203 -6.17 25.85 -2.16
C GLU A 203 -5.98 27.10 -1.29
N ARG A 204 -6.82 28.14 -1.48
CA ARG A 204 -6.74 29.39 -0.71
C ARG A 204 -6.94 29.15 0.78
N ARG A 205 -7.80 28.19 1.16
CA ARG A 205 -8.04 27.89 2.57
C ARG A 205 -6.85 27.18 3.19
N VAL A 206 -6.31 26.15 2.53
CA VAL A 206 -5.14 25.39 3.02
C VAL A 206 -3.89 26.26 3.05
N ALA A 207 -3.70 27.17 2.08
CA ALA A 207 -2.56 28.09 2.03
C ALA A 207 -2.45 29.03 3.25
N LYS A 208 -3.52 29.21 4.04
CA LYS A 208 -3.48 29.95 5.30
C LYS A 208 -2.79 29.18 6.43
N GLU A 209 -2.62 27.87 6.27
CA GLU A 209 -2.08 26.98 7.29
C GLU A 209 -0.59 26.72 7.04
N LYS A 210 0.26 27.18 7.96
CA LYS A 210 1.70 26.98 7.85
C LYS A 210 2.03 25.49 7.95
N GLY A 211 2.81 24.98 7.00
CA GLY A 211 3.28 23.59 6.99
C GLY A 211 2.27 22.57 6.47
N ILE A 212 1.04 22.97 6.10
CA ILE A 212 0.07 22.09 5.46
C ILE A 212 0.08 22.32 3.95
N VAL A 213 0.25 21.24 3.18
CA VAL A 213 0.21 21.30 1.71
C VAL A 213 -1.01 20.58 1.18
N VAL A 214 -1.55 21.06 0.05
CA VAL A 214 -2.64 20.39 -0.67
C VAL A 214 -2.11 19.71 -1.93
N ILE A 215 -2.57 18.49 -2.19
CA ILE A 215 -2.44 17.83 -3.48
C ILE A 215 -3.83 17.42 -3.97
N PHE A 216 -4.11 17.65 -5.25
CA PHE A 216 -5.37 17.20 -5.86
C PHE A 216 -5.19 15.81 -6.48
N LEU A 217 -6.10 14.89 -6.19
CA LEU A 217 -6.13 13.55 -6.77
C LEU A 217 -7.33 13.45 -7.72
N GLU A 218 -7.10 13.68 -9.01
CA GLU A 218 -8.14 13.55 -10.03
C GLU A 218 -8.23 12.11 -10.53
N SER A 219 -9.44 11.55 -10.45
CA SER A 219 -9.75 10.22 -10.98
C SER A 219 -10.71 10.35 -12.15
N VAL A 220 -10.21 10.04 -13.34
CA VAL A 220 -10.97 9.98 -14.59
C VAL A 220 -11.07 8.52 -15.01
N CYS A 221 -12.26 8.07 -15.37
CA CYS A 221 -12.46 6.70 -15.80
C CYS A 221 -13.59 6.68 -16.82
N ASP A 222 -13.29 6.44 -18.08
CA ASP A 222 -14.27 6.49 -19.17
C ASP A 222 -14.72 5.09 -19.62
N ASP A 223 -14.21 4.04 -18.96
CA ASP A 223 -14.57 2.64 -19.20
C ASP A 223 -16.04 2.37 -18.78
N PRO A 224 -16.95 2.07 -19.74
CA PRO A 224 -18.35 1.79 -19.46
C PRO A 224 -18.58 0.64 -18.49
N ALA A 225 -17.75 -0.41 -18.54
CA ALA A 225 -17.89 -1.58 -17.68
C ALA A 225 -17.53 -1.24 -16.22
N VAL A 226 -16.44 -0.48 -16.01
CA VAL A 226 -16.04 -0.01 -14.68
C VAL A 226 -17.09 0.93 -14.08
N ILE A 227 -17.62 1.85 -14.88
CA ILE A 227 -18.69 2.76 -14.43
C ILE A 227 -19.93 1.97 -14.05
N ALA A 228 -20.37 1.03 -14.89
CA ALA A 228 -21.55 0.19 -14.63
C ALA A 228 -21.38 -0.63 -13.34
N ALA A 229 -20.21 -1.24 -13.13
CA ALA A 229 -19.91 -1.98 -11.91
C ALA A 229 -19.92 -1.08 -10.66
N ASN A 230 -19.33 0.12 -10.75
CA ASN A 230 -19.33 1.09 -9.66
C ASN A 230 -20.73 1.63 -9.34
N VAL A 231 -21.56 1.85 -10.36
CA VAL A 231 -22.97 2.23 -10.19
C VAL A 231 -23.74 1.11 -9.51
N ALA A 232 -23.59 -0.14 -9.98
CA ALA A 232 -24.24 -1.31 -9.39
C ALA A 232 -23.86 -1.47 -7.91
N LEU A 233 -22.57 -1.37 -7.58
CA LEU A 233 -22.08 -1.38 -6.21
C LEU A 233 -22.69 -0.26 -5.35
N LYS A 234 -22.84 0.96 -5.89
CA LYS A 234 -23.45 2.07 -5.13
C LYS A 234 -24.93 1.88 -4.87
N VAL A 235 -25.66 1.28 -5.82
CA VAL A 235 -27.08 0.98 -5.67
C VAL A 235 -27.30 -0.22 -4.74
N SER A 236 -26.47 -1.26 -4.84
CA SER A 236 -26.62 -2.49 -4.04
C SER A 236 -26.05 -2.40 -2.63
N SER A 237 -25.09 -1.50 -2.37
CA SER A 237 -24.43 -1.38 -1.05
C SER A 237 -25.27 -0.74 0.07
N GLY A 238 -26.59 -0.72 -0.07
CA GLY A 238 -27.51 -0.17 0.93
C GLY A 238 -27.22 1.30 1.24
N ASP A 239 -26.86 2.10 0.22
CA ASP A 239 -26.63 3.53 0.42
C ASP A 239 -27.91 4.14 1.03
N PRO A 240 -27.83 4.84 2.17
CA PRO A 240 -29.01 5.43 2.81
C PRO A 240 -29.81 6.35 1.90
N ASP A 241 -29.17 6.94 0.88
CA ASP A 241 -29.81 7.78 -0.13
C ASP A 241 -30.83 6.99 -0.99
N TYR A 242 -30.68 5.66 -1.09
CA TYR A 242 -31.47 4.77 -1.94
C TYR A 242 -32.24 3.69 -1.16
N LYS A 243 -32.22 3.75 0.18
CA LYS A 243 -32.78 2.71 1.05
C LYS A 243 -34.27 2.39 0.78
N ASP A 244 -35.03 3.41 0.42
CA ASP A 244 -36.48 3.31 0.19
C ASP A 244 -36.85 3.29 -1.31
N MET A 245 -35.87 3.09 -2.21
CA MET A 245 -36.08 3.03 -3.67
C MET A 245 -35.88 1.62 -4.21
N SER A 246 -36.58 1.27 -5.29
CA SER A 246 -36.26 0.05 -6.03
C SER A 246 -34.86 0.15 -6.68
N PRO A 247 -34.17 -0.98 -6.92
CA PRO A 247 -32.87 -0.97 -7.59
C PRO A 247 -32.86 -0.22 -8.93
N GLU A 248 -33.93 -0.33 -9.71
CA GLU A 248 -34.09 0.34 -11.00
C GLU A 248 -34.23 1.86 -10.84
N MET A 249 -35.06 2.30 -9.88
CA MET A 249 -35.25 3.72 -9.58
C MET A 249 -33.97 4.34 -9.01
N ALA A 250 -33.29 3.64 -8.11
CA ALA A 250 -32.02 4.07 -7.53
C ALA A 250 -30.93 4.21 -8.61
N LYS A 251 -30.85 3.26 -9.55
CA LYS A 251 -29.94 3.33 -10.70
C LYS A 251 -30.27 4.54 -11.59
N ALA A 252 -31.54 4.75 -11.92
CA ALA A 252 -31.97 5.88 -12.74
C ALA A 252 -31.65 7.23 -12.07
N ASP A 253 -31.93 7.35 -10.77
CA ASP A 253 -31.61 8.56 -9.99
C ASP A 253 -30.11 8.82 -9.93
N PHE A 254 -29.31 7.79 -9.69
CA PHE A 254 -27.85 7.91 -9.64
C PHE A 254 -27.25 8.29 -11.01
N LEU A 255 -27.80 7.80 -12.11
CA LEU A 255 -27.40 8.21 -13.46
C LEU A 255 -27.76 9.69 -13.73
N ARG A 256 -28.93 10.17 -13.29
CA ARG A 256 -29.27 11.60 -13.36
C ARG A 256 -28.30 12.45 -12.55
N ARG A 257 -27.92 11.98 -11.35
CA ARG A 257 -26.90 12.62 -10.52
C ARG A 257 -25.56 12.71 -11.25
N ILE A 258 -25.11 11.66 -11.93
CA ILE A 258 -23.87 11.71 -12.74
C ILE A 258 -23.98 12.79 -13.81
N LYS A 259 -25.06 12.83 -14.59
CA LYS A 259 -25.30 13.84 -15.63
C LYS A 259 -25.28 15.27 -15.09
N ALA A 260 -25.85 15.50 -13.91
CA ALA A 260 -25.83 16.81 -13.26
C ALA A 260 -24.42 17.28 -12.87
N TYR A 261 -23.51 16.36 -12.54
CA TYR A 261 -22.11 16.69 -12.31
C TYR A 261 -21.32 16.85 -13.62
N GLU A 262 -21.64 16.06 -14.64
CA GLU A 262 -21.00 16.15 -15.98
C GLU A 262 -21.20 17.53 -16.60
N SER A 263 -22.38 18.15 -16.45
CA SER A 263 -22.68 19.46 -17.03
C SER A 263 -21.81 20.62 -16.49
N VAL A 264 -21.11 20.42 -15.37
CA VAL A 264 -20.27 21.45 -14.74
C VAL A 264 -18.85 20.96 -14.46
N TYR A 265 -18.48 19.76 -14.91
CA TYR A 265 -17.21 19.16 -14.57
C TYR A 265 -16.07 19.80 -15.37
N GLU A 266 -15.13 20.39 -14.65
CA GLU A 266 -13.93 21.00 -15.17
C GLU A 266 -12.73 20.16 -14.71
N THR A 267 -12.07 19.47 -15.65
CA THR A 267 -10.85 18.72 -15.33
C THR A 267 -9.73 19.63 -14.83
N ILE A 268 -8.76 19.08 -14.11
CA ILE A 268 -7.62 19.86 -13.62
C ILE A 268 -6.74 20.25 -14.81
N THR A 269 -6.48 21.55 -14.94
CA THR A 269 -5.57 22.13 -15.94
C THR A 269 -4.72 23.25 -15.37
N GLU A 270 -4.96 23.64 -14.12
CA GLU A 270 -4.32 24.77 -13.46
C GLU A 270 -2.83 24.46 -13.21
N PRO A 271 -1.90 25.19 -13.86
CA PRO A 271 -0.49 24.81 -13.88
C PRO A 271 0.21 25.01 -12.54
N HIS A 272 -0.32 25.86 -11.65
CA HIS A 272 0.27 26.13 -10.34
C HIS A 272 -0.12 25.10 -9.28
N LEU A 273 -1.13 24.25 -9.54
CA LEU A 273 -1.62 23.28 -8.56
C LEU A 273 -0.71 22.05 -8.48
N SER A 274 -0.47 21.55 -7.27
CA SER A 274 0.05 20.20 -7.06
C SER A 274 -1.06 19.18 -7.30
N TYR A 275 -0.92 18.31 -8.31
CA TYR A 275 -1.93 17.31 -8.60
C TYR A 275 -1.36 16.01 -9.18
N LEU A 276 -2.15 14.95 -8.99
CA LEU A 276 -2.04 13.66 -9.67
C LEU A 276 -3.36 13.40 -10.39
N LYS A 277 -3.30 13.25 -11.71
CA LYS A 277 -4.44 12.87 -12.54
C LYS A 277 -4.25 11.44 -13.01
N ILE A 278 -5.17 10.56 -12.65
CA ILE A 278 -5.16 9.15 -13.00
C ILE A 278 -6.34 8.88 -13.94
N ILE A 279 -6.01 8.48 -15.17
CA ILE A 279 -6.97 8.17 -16.22
C ILE A 279 -7.02 6.66 -16.38
N ASN A 280 -8.23 6.09 -16.28
CA ASN A 280 -8.52 4.65 -16.36
C ASN A 280 -7.60 3.80 -15.45
N VAL A 281 -7.34 4.29 -14.22
CA VAL A 281 -6.59 3.61 -13.14
C VAL A 281 -5.35 2.86 -13.64
N GLY A 282 -4.29 3.64 -13.89
CA GLY A 282 -2.97 3.13 -14.28
C GLY A 282 -2.68 3.23 -15.79
N ASN A 283 -3.67 3.49 -16.65
CA ASN A 283 -3.44 3.61 -18.09
C ASN A 283 -2.65 4.88 -18.46
N GLN A 284 -3.00 6.02 -17.86
CA GLN A 284 -2.25 7.26 -18.01
C GLN A 284 -2.25 8.01 -16.69
N VAL A 285 -1.07 8.54 -16.34
CA VAL A 285 -0.86 9.32 -15.12
C VAL A 285 -0.20 10.64 -15.49
N THR A 286 -0.75 11.76 -15.01
CA THR A 286 -0.14 13.08 -15.11
C THR A 286 0.15 13.60 -13.70
N MET A 287 1.38 14.05 -13.49
CA MET A 287 1.85 14.61 -12.22
C MET A 287 2.27 16.06 -12.42
N ASN A 288 1.89 16.93 -11.50
CA ASN A 288 2.31 18.33 -11.50
C ASN A 288 2.67 18.79 -10.10
N HIS A 289 3.77 19.55 -9.97
CA HIS A 289 4.26 20.13 -8.71
C HIS A 289 4.28 19.17 -7.50
N ILE A 290 4.73 17.93 -7.71
CA ILE A 290 5.01 16.96 -6.64
C ILE A 290 6.45 17.16 -6.18
N ARG A 291 6.66 17.75 -5.00
CA ARG A 291 7.99 18.23 -4.54
C ARG A 291 8.49 17.57 -3.26
N GLY A 292 7.61 17.03 -2.43
CA GLY A 292 7.95 16.42 -1.15
C GLY A 292 8.05 14.90 -1.19
N TYR A 293 8.84 14.31 -0.28
CA TYR A 293 9.01 12.87 -0.17
C TYR A 293 7.68 12.10 -0.07
N LEU A 294 6.81 12.49 0.86
CA LEU A 294 5.52 11.82 1.05
C LEU A 294 4.58 12.03 -0.15
N GLN A 295 4.62 13.20 -0.80
CA GLN A 295 3.85 13.43 -2.03
C GLN A 295 4.31 12.50 -3.16
N SER A 296 5.63 12.34 -3.33
CA SER A 296 6.22 11.42 -4.31
C SER A 296 5.85 9.97 -4.02
N ARG A 297 5.85 9.54 -2.75
CA ARG A 297 5.39 8.19 -2.38
C ARG A 297 3.90 7.96 -2.66
N ILE A 298 3.05 8.95 -2.37
CA ILE A 298 1.63 8.90 -2.71
C ILE A 298 1.46 8.70 -4.21
N ALA A 299 2.16 9.50 -5.02
CA ALA A 299 2.10 9.39 -6.47
C ALA A 299 2.62 8.04 -6.99
N PHE A 300 3.75 7.58 -6.46
CA PHE A 300 4.36 6.29 -6.81
C PHE A 300 3.45 5.11 -6.48
N TYR A 301 2.80 5.10 -5.32
CA TYR A 301 1.84 4.05 -5.00
C TYR A 301 0.64 4.04 -5.95
N LEU A 302 0.05 5.22 -6.17
CA LEU A 302 -1.17 5.35 -6.95
C LEU A 302 -0.98 5.01 -8.44
N MET A 303 0.21 5.27 -9.01
CA MET A 303 0.50 4.90 -10.40
C MET A 303 0.67 3.39 -10.63
N ASN A 304 0.94 2.62 -9.57
CA ASN A 304 1.10 1.16 -9.65
C ASN A 304 -0.21 0.38 -9.46
N LEU A 305 -1.34 1.06 -9.21
CA LEU A 305 -2.63 0.42 -9.03
C LEU A 305 -3.27 0.05 -10.37
N HIS A 306 -4.01 -1.06 -10.39
CA HIS A 306 -4.88 -1.45 -11.51
C HIS A 306 -6.26 -1.94 -11.02
N LEU A 307 -7.20 -2.06 -11.96
CA LEU A 307 -8.58 -2.53 -11.71
C LEU A 307 -8.84 -3.99 -12.10
N LYS A 308 -7.88 -4.65 -12.75
CA LYS A 308 -8.04 -6.06 -13.15
C LYS A 308 -8.33 -6.95 -11.94
N PRO A 309 -9.39 -7.79 -11.98
CA PRO A 309 -9.62 -8.82 -10.99
C PRO A 309 -8.40 -9.74 -10.89
N ARG A 310 -8.02 -10.12 -9.66
CA ARG A 310 -6.87 -10.99 -9.42
C ARG A 310 -7.01 -11.75 -8.11
N SER A 311 -6.28 -12.87 -8.01
CA SER A 311 -6.14 -13.65 -6.78
C SER A 311 -4.71 -13.62 -6.29
N ILE A 312 -4.52 -13.35 -4.99
CA ILE A 312 -3.22 -13.41 -4.32
C ILE A 312 -3.24 -14.63 -3.40
N PHE A 313 -2.46 -15.65 -3.74
CA PHE A 313 -2.29 -16.84 -2.93
C PHE A 313 -1.08 -16.67 -2.01
N MET A 314 -1.24 -17.00 -0.74
CA MET A 314 -0.17 -17.00 0.25
C MET A 314 -0.07 -18.38 0.87
N SER A 315 1.14 -18.93 0.88
CA SER A 315 1.46 -20.17 1.57
C SER A 315 2.78 -19.97 2.30
N ARG A 316 2.90 -20.53 3.50
CA ARG A 316 4.24 -20.74 4.05
C ARG A 316 4.97 -21.79 3.20
N HIS A 317 6.28 -21.85 3.32
CA HIS A 317 7.01 -23.08 2.97
C HIS A 317 6.38 -24.31 3.66
N GLY A 318 6.59 -25.50 3.10
CA GLY A 318 6.30 -26.75 3.79
C GLY A 318 7.05 -26.83 5.13
N GLU A 319 6.59 -27.65 6.07
CA GLU A 319 7.26 -27.83 7.36
C GLU A 319 8.77 -28.09 7.18
N SER A 320 9.62 -27.31 7.84
CA SER A 320 11.09 -27.47 7.82
C SER A 320 11.60 -28.30 9.00
N GLN A 321 12.87 -28.72 8.94
CA GLN A 321 13.51 -29.40 10.08
C GLN A 321 13.52 -28.51 11.34
N TYR A 322 13.81 -27.21 11.21
CA TYR A 322 13.73 -26.29 12.35
C TYR A 322 12.32 -26.13 12.90
N ASN A 323 11.27 -26.25 12.08
CA ASN A 323 9.92 -26.27 12.63
C ASN A 323 9.72 -27.51 13.53
N VAL A 324 10.16 -28.69 13.08
CA VAL A 324 10.08 -29.93 13.87
C VAL A 324 10.87 -29.82 15.18
N GLU A 325 12.03 -29.17 15.13
CA GLU A 325 12.90 -28.95 16.29
C GLU A 325 12.47 -27.76 17.18
N GLY A 326 11.46 -26.98 16.79
CA GLY A 326 11.01 -25.79 17.54
C GLY A 326 11.94 -24.57 17.43
N LYS A 327 12.89 -24.58 16.49
CA LYS A 327 13.88 -23.51 16.28
C LYS A 327 13.36 -22.39 15.37
N ILE A 328 13.81 -21.16 15.62
CA ILE A 328 13.51 -19.99 14.79
C ILE A 328 14.65 -19.66 13.83
N GLY A 329 14.37 -18.86 12.79
CA GLY A 329 15.39 -18.37 11.85
C GLY A 329 16.05 -19.45 10.99
N GLY A 330 17.30 -19.20 10.61
CA GLY A 330 18.16 -20.13 9.87
C GLY A 330 17.67 -20.51 8.46
N ASP A 331 18.35 -21.49 7.85
CA ASP A 331 18.08 -21.96 6.49
C ASP A 331 17.94 -23.49 6.40
N SER A 332 17.16 -24.08 7.31
CA SER A 332 16.95 -25.54 7.31
C SER A 332 16.10 -26.02 6.12
N PRO A 333 16.34 -27.24 5.62
CA PRO A 333 15.56 -27.84 4.54
C PRO A 333 14.16 -28.28 5.03
N LEU A 334 13.32 -28.68 4.08
CA LEU A 334 12.02 -29.30 4.36
C LEU A 334 12.13 -30.62 5.15
N SER A 335 11.16 -30.85 6.03
CA SER A 335 10.92 -32.14 6.68
C SER A 335 10.30 -33.14 5.68
N LYS A 336 10.15 -34.40 6.08
CA LYS A 336 9.42 -35.41 5.28
C LYS A 336 7.98 -34.96 4.99
N ARG A 337 7.31 -34.32 5.97
CA ARG A 337 5.95 -33.79 5.81
C ARG A 337 5.94 -32.52 4.96
N GLY A 338 6.95 -31.65 5.10
CA GLY A 338 7.12 -30.49 4.22
C GLY A 338 7.31 -30.88 2.76
N MET A 339 8.09 -31.93 2.49
CA MET A 339 8.25 -32.48 1.14
C MET A 339 6.95 -33.10 0.61
N ALA A 340 6.13 -33.72 1.47
CA ALA A 340 4.80 -34.20 1.08
C ALA A 340 3.88 -33.03 0.71
N TYR A 341 3.91 -31.93 1.47
CA TYR A 341 3.19 -30.70 1.13
C TYR A 341 3.65 -30.11 -0.21
N ALA A 342 4.96 -30.01 -0.44
CA ALA A 342 5.52 -29.53 -1.72
C ALA A 342 5.06 -30.36 -2.93
N ARG A 343 4.86 -31.68 -2.76
CA ARG A 343 4.31 -32.56 -3.79
C ARG A 343 2.81 -32.38 -4.05
N ALA A 344 2.05 -32.02 -3.04
CA ALA A 344 0.60 -31.84 -3.15
C ALA A 344 0.20 -30.40 -3.56
N LEU A 345 1.08 -29.42 -3.35
CA LEU A 345 0.82 -28.01 -3.63
C LEU A 345 0.47 -27.72 -5.10
N PRO A 346 1.11 -28.31 -6.13
CA PRO A 346 0.76 -28.03 -7.52
C PRO A 346 -0.70 -28.33 -7.85
N ALA A 347 -1.20 -29.50 -7.45
CA ALA A 347 -2.59 -29.88 -7.68
C ALA A 347 -3.56 -28.90 -7.00
N LEU A 348 -3.30 -28.54 -5.74
CA LEU A 348 -4.12 -27.58 -5.01
C LEU A 348 -4.16 -26.21 -5.69
N ILE A 349 -3.04 -25.73 -6.21
CA ILE A 349 -2.99 -24.43 -6.90
C ILE A 349 -3.76 -24.51 -8.22
N THR A 350 -3.53 -25.55 -9.03
CA THR A 350 -4.25 -25.77 -10.30
C THR A 350 -5.76 -25.84 -10.09
N ASP A 351 -6.22 -26.56 -9.06
CA ASP A 351 -7.66 -26.69 -8.75
C ASP A 351 -8.34 -25.35 -8.42
N ASN A 352 -7.58 -24.37 -7.90
CA ASN A 352 -8.13 -23.08 -7.44
C ASN A 352 -7.87 -21.91 -8.40
N ILE A 353 -6.91 -22.03 -9.32
CA ILE A 353 -6.61 -21.00 -10.33
C ILE A 353 -7.11 -21.37 -11.73
N GLY A 354 -7.33 -22.66 -12.00
CA GLY A 354 -7.64 -23.16 -13.34
C GLY A 354 -6.50 -22.91 -14.31
N ASP A 355 -6.86 -22.48 -15.53
CA ASP A 355 -5.91 -22.23 -16.63
C ASP A 355 -5.29 -20.82 -16.61
N ALA A 356 -5.56 -20.02 -15.57
CA ALA A 356 -5.04 -18.66 -15.52
C ALA A 356 -3.52 -18.63 -15.24
N GLU A 357 -2.83 -17.66 -15.85
CA GLU A 357 -1.42 -17.43 -15.60
C GLU A 357 -1.18 -17.08 -14.13
N LEU A 358 -0.05 -17.55 -13.59
CA LEU A 358 0.37 -17.34 -12.21
C LEU A 358 1.87 -17.11 -12.18
N THR A 359 2.31 -16.15 -11.37
CA THR A 359 3.72 -16.02 -11.00
C THR A 359 3.91 -16.51 -9.56
N VAL A 360 4.97 -17.27 -9.32
CA VAL A 360 5.32 -17.78 -7.98
C VAL A 360 6.49 -16.97 -7.44
N TRP A 361 6.33 -16.41 -6.24
CA TRP A 361 7.42 -15.75 -5.52
C TRP A 361 7.89 -16.59 -4.36
N THR A 362 9.21 -16.70 -4.23
CA THR A 362 9.85 -17.34 -3.08
C THR A 362 10.79 -16.36 -2.40
N SER A 363 11.18 -16.71 -1.17
CA SER A 363 12.36 -16.11 -0.56
C SER A 363 13.64 -16.78 -1.10
N THR A 364 14.81 -16.30 -0.68
CA THR A 364 16.11 -16.93 -0.99
C THR A 364 16.40 -18.18 -0.17
N LEU A 365 15.61 -18.44 0.89
CA LEU A 365 15.81 -19.55 1.82
C LEU A 365 15.33 -20.89 1.23
N GLN A 366 16.13 -21.92 1.45
CA GLN A 366 16.04 -23.26 0.85
C GLN A 366 14.63 -23.85 0.96
N ARG A 367 14.00 -23.74 2.14
CA ARG A 367 12.64 -24.28 2.39
C ARG A 367 11.56 -23.71 1.47
N THR A 368 11.63 -22.43 1.10
CA THR A 368 10.65 -21.84 0.17
C THR A 368 10.89 -22.32 -1.26
N ILE A 369 12.17 -22.38 -1.67
CA ILE A 369 12.60 -22.87 -2.98
C ILE A 369 12.22 -24.34 -3.17
N GLN A 370 12.49 -25.19 -2.18
CA GLN A 370 12.09 -26.61 -2.18
C GLN A 370 10.58 -26.80 -2.24
N THR A 371 9.81 -25.92 -1.59
CA THR A 371 8.34 -25.98 -1.66
C THR A 371 7.84 -25.62 -3.05
N ALA A 372 8.49 -24.66 -3.72
CA ALA A 372 8.13 -24.20 -5.06
C ALA A 372 8.60 -25.13 -6.19
N GLN A 373 9.51 -26.06 -5.93
CA GLN A 373 10.28 -26.76 -6.96
C GLN A 373 9.41 -27.54 -7.97
N LEU A 374 8.25 -28.04 -7.55
CA LEU A 374 7.34 -28.85 -8.38
C LEU A 374 6.23 -28.02 -9.05
N LEU A 375 6.15 -26.72 -8.78
CA LEU A 375 5.23 -25.84 -9.50
C LEU A 375 5.77 -25.58 -10.90
N THR A 376 4.93 -25.62 -11.92
CA THR A 376 5.35 -25.42 -13.33
C THR A 376 5.38 -23.94 -13.75
N TYR A 377 4.88 -23.06 -12.91
CA TYR A 377 4.80 -21.62 -13.14
C TYR A 377 6.17 -20.91 -13.11
N ASN A 378 6.22 -19.69 -13.67
CA ASN A 378 7.37 -18.80 -13.57
C ASN A 378 7.67 -18.48 -12.09
N LYS A 379 8.95 -18.60 -11.70
CA LYS A 379 9.38 -18.42 -10.30
C LYS A 379 10.34 -17.25 -10.20
N LEU A 380 10.05 -16.32 -9.29
CA LEU A 380 10.90 -15.19 -8.97
C LEU A 380 11.34 -15.26 -7.50
N THR A 381 12.63 -15.11 -7.26
CA THR A 381 13.21 -15.18 -5.91
C THR A 381 13.48 -13.78 -5.39
N TRP A 382 12.95 -13.44 -4.22
CA TRP A 382 13.05 -12.11 -3.63
C TRP A 382 13.71 -12.19 -2.26
N LYS A 383 14.86 -11.52 -2.10
CA LYS A 383 15.52 -11.38 -0.78
C LYS A 383 14.63 -10.66 0.24
N SER A 384 13.83 -9.69 -0.22
CA SER A 384 12.85 -9.01 0.62
C SER A 384 11.75 -9.91 1.17
N LEU A 385 11.63 -11.17 0.72
CA LEU A 385 10.70 -12.16 1.28
C LEU A 385 11.35 -13.12 2.29
N ASP A 386 12.64 -12.98 2.61
CA ASP A 386 13.29 -13.83 3.62
C ASP A 386 12.65 -13.67 4.99
N GLU A 387 12.70 -14.68 5.85
CA GLU A 387 12.08 -14.60 7.17
C GLU A 387 12.68 -13.45 7.99
N LEU A 388 11.93 -12.96 8.98
CA LEU A 388 12.45 -12.02 9.97
C LEU A 388 13.75 -12.55 10.58
N ASP A 389 14.82 -11.76 10.49
CA ASP A 389 16.13 -12.10 11.02
C ASP A 389 16.12 -12.04 12.56
N ALA A 390 16.34 -13.17 13.24
CA ALA A 390 16.38 -13.21 14.71
C ALA A 390 17.78 -12.91 15.27
N GLY A 391 18.75 -12.56 14.42
CA GLY A 391 20.09 -12.13 14.78
C GLY A 391 20.79 -13.18 15.65
N VAL A 392 21.22 -12.80 16.85
CA VAL A 392 21.87 -13.73 17.79
C VAL A 392 20.99 -14.90 18.23
N CYS A 393 19.67 -14.82 18.03
CA CYS A 393 18.71 -15.87 18.38
C CYS A 393 18.42 -16.85 17.23
N ASP A 394 19.06 -16.70 16.07
CA ASP A 394 18.86 -17.60 14.94
C ASP A 394 19.30 -19.04 15.27
N GLY A 395 18.44 -20.01 14.98
CA GLY A 395 18.67 -21.43 15.28
C GLY A 395 18.39 -21.83 16.73
N MET A 396 17.90 -20.93 17.58
CA MET A 396 17.48 -21.24 18.95
C MET A 396 15.98 -21.58 19.02
N THR A 397 15.61 -22.39 20.00
CA THR A 397 14.22 -22.57 20.46
C THR A 397 13.77 -21.39 21.32
N TYR A 398 12.46 -21.23 21.52
CA TYR A 398 11.96 -20.17 22.40
C TYR A 398 12.38 -20.39 23.87
N GLU A 399 12.46 -21.66 24.30
CA GLU A 399 12.91 -22.06 25.63
C GLU A 399 14.39 -21.71 25.86
N GLU A 400 15.25 -21.95 24.86
CA GLU A 400 16.66 -21.54 24.92
C GLU A 400 16.81 -20.01 24.96
N ILE A 401 15.96 -19.26 24.22
CA ILE A 401 15.96 -17.79 24.26
C ILE A 401 15.51 -17.29 25.63
N GLU A 402 14.47 -17.87 26.22
CA GLU A 402 13.99 -17.49 27.55
C GLU A 402 15.04 -17.73 28.63
N GLN A 403 15.80 -18.84 28.53
CA GLN A 403 16.87 -19.15 29.47
C GLN A 403 18.12 -18.28 29.28
N ALA A 404 18.55 -18.08 28.03
CA ALA A 404 19.76 -17.32 27.72
C ALA A 404 19.55 -15.80 27.81
N TYR A 405 18.35 -15.33 27.45
CA TYR A 405 18.00 -13.92 27.31
C TYR A 405 16.60 -13.60 27.87
N PRO A 406 16.37 -13.76 29.19
CA PRO A 406 15.05 -13.63 29.81
C PRO A 406 14.43 -12.23 29.66
N GLU A 407 15.24 -11.18 29.74
CA GLU A 407 14.78 -9.79 29.58
C GLU A 407 14.29 -9.53 28.15
N ASP A 408 14.99 -10.06 27.15
CA ASP A 408 14.62 -9.94 25.75
C ASP A 408 13.36 -10.70 25.40
N PHE A 409 13.21 -11.89 25.97
CA PHE A 409 11.98 -12.67 25.86
C PHE A 409 10.79 -11.87 26.39
N ALA A 410 10.93 -11.24 27.56
CA ALA A 410 9.90 -10.39 28.16
C ALA A 410 9.63 -9.11 27.34
N ASN A 411 10.68 -8.41 26.90
CA ASN A 411 10.58 -7.18 26.10
C ASN A 411 9.87 -7.43 24.76
N ARG A 412 10.15 -8.59 24.13
CA ARG A 412 9.48 -9.01 22.90
C ARG A 412 8.01 -9.34 23.13
N ASP A 413 7.66 -9.90 24.28
CA ASP A 413 6.27 -10.20 24.63
C ASP A 413 5.46 -8.94 24.95
N GLU A 414 6.10 -7.94 25.56
CA GLU A 414 5.51 -6.62 25.83
C GLU A 414 5.21 -5.85 24.53
N ASP A 415 6.19 -5.72 23.63
CA ASP A 415 6.06 -4.95 22.40
C ASP A 415 6.68 -5.69 21.19
N LYS A 416 6.01 -6.76 20.77
CA LYS A 416 6.46 -7.63 19.69
C LYS A 416 6.61 -6.93 18.34
N PHE A 417 5.90 -5.83 18.10
CA PHE A 417 5.98 -5.12 16.83
C PHE A 417 7.28 -4.31 16.73
N ASN A 418 7.64 -3.59 17.80
CA ASN A 418 8.81 -2.71 17.83
C ASN A 418 10.07 -3.39 18.38
N TYR A 419 9.98 -4.54 19.04
CA TYR A 419 11.15 -5.28 19.50
C TYR A 419 12.01 -5.71 18.31
N ARG A 420 13.28 -5.28 18.30
CA ARG A 420 14.31 -5.70 17.34
C ARG A 420 15.29 -6.64 18.02
N TYR A 421 15.46 -7.82 17.43
CA TYR A 421 16.50 -8.76 17.84
C TYR A 421 17.91 -8.15 17.67
N ARG A 422 18.84 -8.53 18.55
CA ARG A 422 20.23 -8.08 18.44
C ARG A 422 20.86 -8.55 17.14
N GLY A 423 21.28 -7.62 16.30
CA GLY A 423 21.85 -7.93 14.98
C GLY A 423 20.82 -8.47 13.98
N GLY A 424 19.53 -8.37 14.28
CA GLY A 424 18.44 -8.82 13.41
C GLY A 424 17.38 -7.73 13.20
N GLU A 425 16.13 -8.15 13.01
CA GLU A 425 15.00 -7.31 12.61
C GLU A 425 13.89 -7.24 13.67
N SER A 426 13.07 -6.20 13.57
CA SER A 426 11.74 -6.10 14.16
C SER A 426 10.65 -6.30 13.11
N TYR A 427 9.38 -6.47 13.50
CA TYR A 427 8.28 -6.45 12.53
C TYR A 427 8.17 -5.10 11.80
N ARG A 428 8.52 -4.00 12.47
CA ARG A 428 8.62 -2.66 11.87
C ARG A 428 9.65 -2.65 10.72
N ASP A 429 10.82 -3.25 10.91
CA ASP A 429 11.85 -3.35 9.85
C ASP A 429 11.36 -4.17 8.67
N VAL A 430 10.66 -5.29 8.96
CA VAL A 430 10.05 -6.14 7.94
C VAL A 430 9.01 -5.35 7.12
N VAL A 431 8.15 -4.55 7.76
CA VAL A 431 7.19 -3.69 7.06
C VAL A 431 7.91 -2.74 6.10
N VAL A 432 8.97 -2.08 6.53
CA VAL A 432 9.74 -1.17 5.67
C VAL A 432 10.36 -1.91 4.48
N ARG A 433 11.00 -3.07 4.68
CA ARG A 433 11.61 -3.81 3.55
C ARG A 433 10.60 -4.46 2.61
N LEU A 434 9.37 -4.67 3.06
CA LEU A 434 8.29 -5.25 2.25
C LEU A 434 7.55 -4.21 1.42
N GLU A 435 7.81 -2.91 1.58
CA GLU A 435 7.18 -1.87 0.76
C GLU A 435 7.35 -2.14 -0.76
N PRO A 436 8.56 -2.45 -1.30
CA PRO A 436 8.70 -2.78 -2.72
C PRO A 436 7.90 -4.02 -3.14
N VAL A 437 7.74 -5.00 -2.24
CA VAL A 437 6.92 -6.19 -2.47
C VAL A 437 5.45 -5.80 -2.58
N ILE A 438 4.95 -4.93 -1.70
CA ILE A 438 3.57 -4.40 -1.78
C ILE A 438 3.34 -3.64 -3.09
N MET A 439 4.32 -2.84 -3.54
CA MET A 439 4.19 -2.12 -4.81
C MET A 439 4.00 -3.10 -5.97
N GLU A 440 4.82 -4.14 -6.03
CA GLU A 440 4.73 -5.14 -7.08
C GLU A 440 3.46 -6.00 -6.97
N LEU A 441 2.99 -6.33 -5.76
CA LEU A 441 1.70 -7.02 -5.54
C LEU A 441 0.48 -6.19 -5.96
N GLU A 442 0.57 -4.86 -5.90
CA GLU A 442 -0.49 -3.99 -6.40
C GLU A 442 -0.47 -3.84 -7.92
N ARG A 443 0.67 -4.14 -8.57
CA ARG A 443 0.89 -4.09 -10.03
C ARG A 443 0.58 -5.41 -10.74
N GLN A 444 0.86 -6.53 -10.10
CA GLN A 444 0.73 -7.88 -10.65
C GLN A 444 -0.70 -8.42 -10.58
N GLU A 445 -1.02 -9.38 -11.46
CA GLU A 445 -2.30 -10.10 -11.48
C GLU A 445 -2.27 -11.29 -10.49
N ASN A 446 -2.45 -12.52 -10.97
CA ASN A 446 -2.46 -13.67 -10.08
C ASN A 446 -1.05 -14.00 -9.61
N ILE A 447 -0.91 -14.17 -8.30
CA ILE A 447 0.39 -14.43 -7.70
C ILE A 447 0.30 -15.44 -6.55
N LEU A 448 1.28 -16.33 -6.45
CA LEU A 448 1.48 -17.21 -5.30
C LEU A 448 2.76 -16.84 -4.57
N ILE A 449 2.64 -16.44 -3.31
CA ILE A 449 3.77 -16.13 -2.44
C ILE A 449 4.02 -17.34 -1.54
N ILE A 450 5.18 -17.97 -1.70
CA ILE A 450 5.69 -19.00 -0.80
C ILE A 450 6.69 -18.34 0.16
N GLY A 451 6.18 -17.89 1.29
CA GLY A 451 6.92 -17.09 2.27
C GLY A 451 7.09 -17.77 3.62
N HIS A 452 7.26 -16.94 4.64
CA HIS A 452 7.49 -17.36 6.02
C HIS A 452 6.46 -16.77 6.98
N GLN A 453 6.53 -17.14 8.25
CA GLN A 453 5.48 -16.81 9.19
C GLN A 453 5.40 -15.29 9.43
N ALA A 454 6.51 -14.60 9.74
CA ALA A 454 6.46 -13.17 10.02
C ALA A 454 6.14 -12.36 8.74
N ILE A 455 6.69 -12.77 7.60
CA ILE A 455 6.52 -12.10 6.31
C ILE A 455 5.06 -12.13 5.85
N LEU A 456 4.43 -13.30 5.89
CA LEU A 456 3.04 -13.44 5.47
C LEU A 456 2.08 -12.73 6.44
N ARG A 457 2.43 -12.58 7.73
CA ARG A 457 1.66 -11.73 8.66
C ARG A 457 1.66 -10.27 8.21
N CYS A 458 2.83 -9.72 7.83
CA CYS A 458 2.94 -8.34 7.37
C CYS A 458 2.12 -8.10 6.08
N LEU A 459 2.22 -9.01 5.12
CA LEU A 459 1.47 -8.93 3.86
C LEU A 459 -0.04 -9.10 4.09
N TYR A 460 -0.44 -10.06 4.92
CA TYR A 460 -1.84 -10.27 5.31
C TYR A 460 -2.42 -9.02 5.99
N ALA A 461 -1.68 -8.44 6.94
CA ALA A 461 -2.11 -7.22 7.64
C ALA A 461 -2.35 -6.05 6.67
N TYR A 462 -1.53 -5.91 5.62
CA TYR A 462 -1.75 -4.91 4.58
C TYR A 462 -3.09 -5.12 3.87
N PHE A 463 -3.39 -6.33 3.38
CA PHE A 463 -4.62 -6.57 2.61
C PHE A 463 -5.89 -6.45 3.45
N HIS A 464 -5.83 -6.85 4.72
CA HIS A 464 -6.94 -6.80 5.66
C HIS A 464 -7.03 -5.51 6.48
N ASN A 465 -6.11 -4.55 6.29
CA ASN A 465 -6.07 -3.28 7.04
C ASN A 465 -6.03 -3.50 8.57
N LEU A 466 -5.20 -4.45 9.02
CA LEU A 466 -5.03 -4.76 10.44
C LEU A 466 -4.05 -3.81 11.12
N THR A 467 -4.20 -3.63 12.44
CA THR A 467 -3.33 -2.75 13.22
C THR A 467 -1.95 -3.37 13.45
N GLN A 468 -0.97 -2.53 13.74
CA GLN A 468 0.38 -2.96 14.11
C GLN A 468 0.39 -3.82 15.38
N ALA A 469 -0.55 -3.58 16.30
CA ALA A 469 -0.66 -4.33 17.55
C ALA A 469 -1.12 -5.78 17.31
N ASP A 470 -1.92 -6.02 16.27
CA ASP A 470 -2.46 -7.35 15.91
C ASP A 470 -1.55 -8.10 14.93
N LEU A 471 -0.81 -7.36 14.09
CA LEU A 471 0.00 -7.90 13.00
C LEU A 471 0.93 -9.05 13.44
N PRO A 472 1.75 -8.94 14.50
CA PRO A 472 2.66 -10.01 14.94
C PRO A 472 1.99 -11.30 15.43
N TYR A 473 0.67 -11.29 15.57
CA TYR A 473 -0.14 -12.37 16.16
C TYR A 473 -1.12 -13.00 15.17
N ILE A 474 -1.13 -12.57 13.90
CA ILE A 474 -2.00 -13.19 12.89
C ILE A 474 -1.65 -14.68 12.72
N LYS A 475 -2.67 -15.55 12.65
CA LYS A 475 -2.48 -16.99 12.47
C LYS A 475 -2.31 -17.34 10.98
N ILE A 476 -1.07 -17.68 10.62
CA ILE A 476 -0.68 -18.20 9.30
C ILE A 476 -0.14 -19.63 9.49
N PRO A 477 -1.02 -20.65 9.42
CA PRO A 477 -0.63 -22.04 9.68
C PRO A 477 0.26 -22.62 8.56
N LEU A 478 1.04 -23.65 8.88
CA LEU A 478 1.71 -24.48 7.88
C LEU A 478 0.70 -25.26 7.04
N HIS A 479 1.13 -25.68 5.85
CA HIS A 479 0.38 -26.55 4.95
C HIS A 479 -1.03 -26.06 4.56
N THR A 480 -1.21 -24.73 4.56
CA THR A 480 -2.46 -24.08 4.20
C THR A 480 -2.18 -22.97 3.20
N VAL A 481 -2.92 -22.99 2.09
CA VAL A 481 -2.94 -21.89 1.12
C VAL A 481 -4.07 -20.94 1.49
N ILE A 482 -3.75 -19.65 1.63
CA ILE A 482 -4.71 -18.57 1.86
C ILE A 482 -4.86 -17.82 0.54
N LYS A 483 -6.05 -17.86 -0.06
CA LYS A 483 -6.38 -17.09 -1.26
C LYS A 483 -7.04 -15.80 -0.84
N LEU A 484 -6.47 -14.69 -1.30
CA LEU A 484 -6.99 -13.35 -1.12
C LEU A 484 -7.56 -12.83 -2.43
N THR A 485 -8.79 -12.30 -2.37
CA THR A 485 -9.41 -11.60 -3.52
C THR A 485 -9.61 -10.13 -3.15
N PRO A 486 -8.70 -9.23 -3.57
CA PRO A 486 -8.82 -7.81 -3.27
C PRO A 486 -10.10 -7.21 -3.85
N LYS A 487 -10.85 -6.49 -3.02
CA LYS A 487 -12.07 -5.76 -3.40
C LYS A 487 -11.89 -4.26 -3.17
N ALA A 488 -12.85 -3.47 -3.63
CA ALA A 488 -12.79 -2.02 -3.51
C ALA A 488 -12.80 -1.50 -2.05
N TYR A 489 -13.37 -2.27 -1.11
CA TYR A 489 -13.55 -1.89 0.29
C TYR A 489 -13.06 -2.96 1.27
N GLY A 490 -12.26 -3.92 0.81
CA GLY A 490 -11.82 -5.03 1.65
C GLY A 490 -11.06 -6.09 0.85
N CYS A 491 -10.94 -7.27 1.44
CA CYS A 491 -10.31 -8.42 0.85
C CYS A 491 -11.06 -9.66 1.32
N ASP A 492 -11.57 -10.46 0.38
CA ASP A 492 -12.11 -11.77 0.73
C ASP A 492 -10.95 -12.73 0.99
N GLU A 493 -11.15 -13.67 1.91
CA GLU A 493 -10.23 -14.77 2.14
C GLU A 493 -10.90 -16.14 2.00
N GLU A 494 -10.17 -17.08 1.41
CA GLU A 494 -10.49 -18.50 1.39
C GLU A 494 -9.24 -19.27 1.86
N ARG A 495 -9.41 -20.33 2.66
CA ARG A 495 -8.29 -21.12 3.20
C ARG A 495 -8.43 -22.57 2.79
N TYR A 496 -7.37 -23.11 2.18
CA TYR A 496 -7.29 -24.49 1.72
C TYR A 496 -6.18 -25.21 2.48
N THR A 497 -6.56 -26.03 3.45
CA THR A 497 -5.62 -26.82 4.26
C THR A 497 -5.52 -28.23 3.70
N LEU A 498 -4.29 -28.64 3.37
CA LEU A 498 -4.06 -30.02 2.96
C LEU A 498 -4.08 -30.95 4.17
N PRO A 499 -4.56 -32.21 4.03
CA PRO A 499 -4.61 -33.19 5.11
C PRO A 499 -3.22 -33.79 5.42
N ILE A 500 -2.22 -32.92 5.58
CA ILE A 500 -0.83 -33.25 5.87
C ILE A 500 -0.49 -32.54 7.17
N GLN A 501 -0.30 -33.32 8.25
CA GLN A 501 0.00 -32.76 9.56
C GLN A 501 1.28 -31.90 9.53
N ALA A 502 1.30 -30.87 10.37
CA ALA A 502 2.46 -30.03 10.65
C ALA A 502 2.44 -29.61 12.11
N VAL A 503 3.60 -29.27 12.66
CA VAL A 503 3.68 -28.63 13.98
C VAL A 503 2.98 -27.26 13.97
N ASP A 504 2.45 -26.84 15.13
CA ASP A 504 1.96 -25.48 15.30
C ASP A 504 3.09 -24.57 15.78
N THR A 505 3.39 -23.52 15.00
CA THR A 505 4.43 -22.53 15.31
C THR A 505 3.85 -21.20 15.78
N HIS A 506 2.54 -21.14 16.01
CA HIS A 506 1.85 -19.94 16.47
C HIS A 506 1.92 -19.81 17.99
N ARG A 507 2.62 -18.78 18.47
CA ARG A 507 2.58 -18.34 19.86
C ARG A 507 1.52 -17.23 20.02
N PRO A 508 0.47 -17.44 20.85
CA PRO A 508 -0.56 -16.43 21.07
C PRO A 508 0.01 -15.21 21.81
N LYS A 509 -0.70 -14.08 21.72
CA LYS A 509 -0.37 -12.89 22.53
C LYS A 509 -0.47 -13.26 24.01
N PRO A 510 0.56 -12.99 24.83
CA PRO A 510 0.45 -13.17 26.27
C PRO A 510 -0.79 -12.43 26.78
N ARG A 511 -1.60 -13.10 27.60
CA ARG A 511 -2.74 -12.43 28.21
C ARG A 511 -2.19 -11.36 29.14
N ALA A 512 -2.38 -10.09 28.81
CA ALA A 512 -2.43 -9.06 29.84
C ALA A 512 -3.43 -9.55 30.91
N THR A 513 -3.11 -9.36 32.18
CA THR A 513 -4.08 -9.50 33.28
C THR A 513 -5.37 -8.80 32.85
N LYS A 514 -6.41 -9.59 32.57
CA LYS A 514 -7.60 -9.15 31.82
C LYS A 514 -8.31 -7.98 32.51
N GLN A 515 -8.82 -7.04 31.71
CA GLN A 515 -10.27 -6.79 31.71
C GLN A 515 -10.88 -7.47 30.46
N PRO A 516 -12.13 -7.96 30.53
CA PRO A 516 -12.74 -8.73 29.45
C PRO A 516 -13.31 -7.84 28.33
N ASP A 517 -13.48 -8.48 27.17
CA ASP A 517 -14.18 -8.04 25.93
C ASP A 517 -13.37 -7.05 25.05
N ASP A 518 -13.18 -7.22 23.74
CA ASP A 518 -13.97 -7.83 22.68
C ASP A 518 -13.05 -8.47 21.62
N ILE A 519 -13.54 -9.53 20.96
CA ILE A 519 -13.00 -9.97 19.66
C ILE A 519 -13.50 -8.93 18.64
N PRO A 520 -12.65 -8.26 17.84
CA PRO A 520 -13.16 -7.39 16.80
C PRO A 520 -13.87 -8.25 15.76
N GLN A 521 -15.20 -8.18 15.73
CA GLN A 521 -15.95 -8.58 14.55
C GLN A 521 -15.46 -7.71 13.40
N THR A 522 -14.99 -8.35 12.33
CA THR A 522 -14.70 -7.70 11.05
C THR A 522 -15.99 -7.13 10.49
N THR A 523 -16.34 -5.91 10.87
CA THR A 523 -17.43 -5.20 10.20
C THR A 523 -16.93 -4.76 8.84
N SER A 524 -17.54 -5.28 7.78
CA SER A 524 -17.53 -4.70 6.42
C SER A 524 -18.20 -3.31 6.35
N ARG A 525 -18.45 -2.69 7.51
CA ARG A 525 -19.09 -1.38 7.60
C ARG A 525 -18.07 -0.28 7.35
N ARG A 526 -18.51 0.66 6.52
CA ARG A 526 -17.96 1.99 6.29
C ARG A 526 -17.60 2.68 7.62
N GLU A 527 -16.37 2.55 8.10
CA GLU A 527 -15.84 3.39 9.19
C GLU A 527 -15.49 4.77 8.63
N TYR A 528 -16.40 5.71 8.83
CA TYR A 528 -16.14 7.11 8.51
C TYR A 528 -16.56 7.95 9.69
N TYR A 529 -15.67 8.87 10.04
CA TYR A 529 -15.83 9.71 11.19
C TYR A 529 -16.85 10.81 10.92
N ALA A 530 -17.88 10.86 11.75
CA ALA A 530 -18.75 12.01 11.91
C ALA A 530 -18.90 12.20 13.41
N ASP A 531 -18.12 13.11 14.00
CA ASP A 531 -18.41 13.50 15.37
C ASP A 531 -19.79 14.16 15.41
N PRO A 532 -20.62 13.82 16.42
CA PRO A 532 -21.66 14.72 16.86
C PRO A 532 -20.96 15.95 17.43
N ILE A 533 -21.11 17.10 16.77
CA ILE A 533 -20.81 18.38 17.40
C ILE A 533 -21.74 18.48 18.61
N VAL A 534 -21.17 18.40 19.81
CA VAL A 534 -21.85 18.82 21.04
C VAL A 534 -22.03 20.33 20.91
N ALA A 535 -23.27 20.77 21.13
CA ALA A 535 -23.76 22.14 20.95
C ALA A 535 -22.92 23.19 21.69
#